data_AF-A0A1R3H812-F1
#
_entry.id   AF-A0A1R3H812-F1
#
_cell.length_a   1.000
_cell.length_b   1.000
_cell.length_c   1.000
_cell.angle_alpha   90.00
_cell.angle_beta   90.00
_cell.angle_gamma   90.00
#
_symmetry.space_group_name_H-M   'P 1'
#
loop_
_entity.id
_entity.type
_entity.pdbx_description
1 polymer ?
#
loop_
_entity_poly.entity_id
_entity_poly.type
_entity_poly.pdbx_seq_one_letter_code
_entity_poly.pdbx_strand_id
1 'polypeptide(L)'
;MPMMVVHVVLSTVASVFSLVIIILVVLWRLKLRKVKKPLDGDQVNAEYEITSQSLETKKRLFTYAEVQWMTNNFERILGKGGFGTVFHGFLEGTQVAVKMLSLSSI
;
A
#
# COMPACT_ATOMS: atom_id res chain seq x y z
N MET A 1 46.32 -2.17 -39.25
CA MET A 1 44.99 -2.30 -39.89
C MET A 1 44.04 -3.28 -39.19
N PRO A 2 44.41 -4.54 -38.84
CA PRO A 2 43.45 -5.48 -38.23
C PRO A 2 43.03 -5.10 -36.80
N MET A 3 43.95 -4.56 -35.98
CA MET A 3 43.64 -4.15 -34.59
C MET A 3 42.55 -3.06 -34.50
N MET A 4 42.56 -2.08 -35.41
CA MET A 4 41.53 -1.03 -35.42
C MET A 4 40.14 -1.58 -35.73
N VAL A 5 40.04 -2.54 -36.66
CA VAL A 5 38.76 -3.18 -37.01
C VAL A 5 38.22 -3.98 -35.82
N VAL A 6 39.09 -4.68 -35.08
CA VAL A 6 38.69 -5.45 -33.89
C VAL A 6 38.14 -4.55 -32.78
N HIS A 7 38.79 -3.42 -32.48
CA HIS A 7 38.31 -2.48 -31.48
C HIS A 7 36.97 -1.82 -31.87
N VAL A 8 36.82 -1.45 -33.16
CA VAL A 8 35.56 -0.87 -33.67
C VAL A 8 34.40 -1.87 -33.58
N VAL A 9 34.65 -3.14 -33.89
CA VAL A 9 33.63 -4.20 -33.77
C VAL A 9 33.30 -4.49 -32.29
N LEU A 10 34.28 -4.49 -31.39
CA LEU A 10 34.05 -4.76 -29.97
C LEU A 10 33.21 -3.66 -29.30
N SER A 11 33.50 -2.39 -29.60
CA SER A 11 32.78 -1.25 -29.01
C SER A 11 31.34 -1.15 -29.52
N THR A 12 31.07 -1.50 -30.78
CA THR A 12 29.71 -1.51 -31.32
C THR A 12 28.87 -2.61 -30.70
N VAL A 13 29.43 -3.82 -30.52
CA VAL A 13 28.73 -4.92 -29.85
C VAL A 13 28.41 -4.58 -28.40
N ALA A 14 29.36 -4.03 -27.64
CA ALA A 14 29.14 -3.63 -26.26
C ALA A 14 28.06 -2.54 -26.13
N SER A 15 28.09 -1.53 -27.00
CA SER A 15 27.10 -0.45 -27.01
C SER A 15 25.68 -0.95 -27.28
N VAL A 16 25.51 -1.83 -28.29
CA VAL A 16 24.22 -2.43 -28.61
C VAL A 16 23.72 -3.30 -27.45
N PHE A 17 24.59 -4.09 -26.85
CA PHE A 17 24.22 -4.94 -25.72
C PHE A 17 23.77 -4.14 -24.50
N SER A 18 24.46 -3.04 -24.18
CA SER A 18 24.05 -2.12 -23.10
C SER A 18 22.67 -1.49 -23.37
N LEU A 19 22.39 -1.07 -24.61
CA LEU A 19 21.08 -0.51 -24.97
C LEU A 19 19.96 -1.53 -24.81
N VAL A 20 20.18 -2.79 -25.23
CA VAL A 20 19.20 -3.88 -25.07
C VAL A 20 18.88 -4.14 -23.60
N ILE A 21 19.88 -4.17 -22.73
CA ILE A 21 19.68 -4.37 -21.28
C ILE A 21 18.86 -3.22 -20.68
N ILE A 22 19.18 -1.96 -21.03
CA ILE A 22 18.45 -0.79 -20.54
C ILE A 22 16.97 -0.86 -20.95
N ILE A 23 16.69 -1.19 -22.22
CA ILE A 23 15.31 -1.35 -22.73
C ILE A 23 14.58 -2.45 -21.94
N LEU A 24 15.23 -3.60 -21.71
CA LEU A 24 14.63 -4.70 -20.94
C LEU A 24 14.28 -4.30 -19.51
N VAL A 25 15.18 -3.58 -18.82
CA VAL A 25 14.94 -3.08 -17.46
C VAL A 25 13.80 -2.06 -17.43
N VAL A 26 13.74 -1.14 -18.40
CA VAL A 26 12.64 -0.16 -18.50
C VAL A 26 11.32 -0.88 -18.76
N LEU A 27 11.26 -1.82 -19.70
CA LEU A 27 10.05 -2.62 -19.96
C LEU A 27 9.61 -3.42 -18.73
N TRP A 28 10.55 -4.00 -17.98
CA TRP A 28 10.25 -4.73 -16.75
C TRP A 28 9.70 -3.79 -15.67
N ARG A 29 10.34 -2.64 -15.44
CA ARG A 29 9.86 -1.60 -14.52
C ARG A 29 8.47 -1.07 -14.90
N LEU A 30 8.18 -0.95 -16.20
CA LEU A 30 6.87 -0.51 -16.70
C LEU A 30 5.81 -1.62 -16.59
N LYS A 31 6.16 -2.89 -16.83
CA LYS A 31 5.26 -4.05 -16.67
C LYS A 31 4.88 -4.26 -15.20
N LEU A 32 5.82 -4.05 -14.28
CA LEU A 32 5.58 -4.10 -12.83
C LEU A 32 4.66 -2.99 -12.31
N ARG A 33 4.35 -1.96 -13.12
CA ARG A 33 3.39 -0.89 -12.77
C ARG A 33 1.96 -1.18 -13.21
N LYS A 34 1.69 -2.29 -13.92
CA LYS A 34 0.36 -2.62 -14.47
C LYS A 34 -0.40 -3.72 -13.71
N VAL A 35 -0.09 -3.95 -12.43
CA VAL A 35 -0.94 -4.76 -11.54
C VAL A 35 -1.49 -3.86 -10.44
N LYS A 36 -2.55 -3.14 -10.80
CA LYS A 36 -3.71 -2.72 -9.98
C LYS A 36 -4.44 -1.61 -10.75
N LYS A 37 -5.60 -1.96 -11.32
CA LYS A 37 -6.65 -1.00 -11.65
C LYS A 37 -7.93 -1.49 -10.97
N PRO A 38 -8.50 -0.73 -10.03
CA PRO A 38 -9.84 -0.94 -9.52
C PRO A 38 -10.81 -0.11 -10.36
N LEU A 39 -11.94 -0.67 -10.80
CA LEU A 39 -13.10 0.07 -11.31
C LEU A 39 -14.38 -0.75 -11.06
N ASP A 40 -15.44 -0.01 -10.73
CA ASP A 40 -16.59 -0.28 -9.87
C ASP A 40 -17.91 -0.47 -10.66
N GLY A 41 -18.96 -0.99 -9.99
CA GLY A 41 -20.39 -0.97 -10.38
C GLY A 41 -20.91 -2.35 -10.85
N ASP A 42 -21.88 -3.01 -10.23
CA ASP A 42 -23.04 -2.60 -9.42
C ASP A 42 -23.58 -3.84 -8.66
N GLN A 43 -24.32 -3.60 -7.57
CA GLN A 43 -25.25 -4.51 -6.86
C GLN A 43 -24.88 -5.10 -5.48
N VAL A 44 -25.43 -4.40 -4.47
CA VAL A 44 -26.23 -4.90 -3.32
C VAL A 44 -25.64 -5.98 -2.40
N ASN A 45 -25.47 -5.59 -1.13
CA ASN A 45 -25.34 -6.43 0.08
C ASN A 45 -24.10 -7.31 0.24
N ALA A 46 -23.57 -7.25 1.47
CA ALA A 46 -22.54 -8.10 2.07
C ALA A 46 -21.10 -7.88 1.60
N GLU A 47 -20.20 -8.00 2.58
CA GLU A 47 -18.78 -8.33 2.39
C GLU A 47 -17.84 -7.18 1.99
N TYR A 48 -17.32 -6.46 3.01
CA TYR A 48 -16.16 -5.59 2.85
C TYR A 48 -14.86 -6.42 2.88
N GLU A 49 -14.65 -7.24 1.83
CA GLU A 49 -13.34 -7.78 1.48
C GLU A 49 -12.39 -6.62 1.18
N ILE A 50 -11.33 -6.47 1.98
CA ILE A 50 -10.16 -5.68 1.59
C ILE A 50 -9.09 -6.71 1.34
N THR A 51 -8.97 -7.11 0.08
CA THR A 51 -7.88 -7.95 -0.39
C THR A 51 -6.69 -7.07 -0.72
N SER A 52 -5.84 -6.85 0.29
CA SER A 52 -4.43 -6.52 0.12
C SER A 52 -3.62 -7.45 1.03
N GLN A 53 -3.08 -8.49 0.42
CA GLN A 53 -2.36 -9.58 1.08
C GLN A 53 -1.17 -9.11 1.93
N SER A 54 -0.95 -9.86 3.02
CA SER A 54 0.25 -9.93 3.84
C SER A 54 0.37 -8.99 5.04
N LEU A 55 -0.69 -8.93 5.85
CA LEU A 55 -0.64 -9.24 7.28
C LEU A 55 -1.98 -9.92 7.55
N GLU A 56 -2.05 -11.05 8.24
CA GLU A 56 -3.32 -11.61 8.74
C GLU A 56 -3.90 -10.67 9.81
N THR A 57 -4.31 -9.47 9.40
CA THR A 57 -5.04 -8.55 10.25
C THR A 57 -6.43 -9.14 10.33
N LYS A 58 -6.69 -9.90 11.39
CA LYS A 58 -8.05 -10.30 11.77
C LYS A 58 -8.87 -9.02 11.86
N LYS A 59 -9.62 -8.70 10.82
CA LYS A 59 -10.59 -7.62 10.83
C LYS A 59 -11.72 -8.07 11.74
N ARG A 60 -11.63 -7.69 13.01
CA ARG A 60 -12.70 -7.89 13.98
C ARG A 60 -13.65 -6.71 13.87
N LEU A 61 -14.95 -7.00 13.75
CA LEU A 61 -16.00 -6.00 13.86
C LEU A 61 -16.21 -5.70 15.34
N PHE A 62 -16.36 -4.43 15.66
CA PHE A 62 -16.70 -3.95 17.00
C PHE A 62 -17.94 -3.08 16.91
N THR A 63 -18.83 -3.24 17.86
CA THR A 63 -19.94 -2.33 18.09
C THR A 63 -19.43 -1.01 18.64
N TYR A 64 -20.21 0.05 18.49
CA TYR A 64 -19.88 1.35 19.08
C TYR A 64 -19.72 1.27 20.60
N ALA A 65 -20.53 0.45 21.28
CA ALA A 65 -20.44 0.24 22.72
C ALA A 65 -19.09 -0.38 23.13
N GLU A 66 -18.59 -1.36 22.37
CA GLU A 66 -17.26 -1.93 22.60
C GLU A 66 -16.16 -0.90 22.39
N VAL A 67 -16.27 -0.06 21.34
CA VAL A 67 -15.32 1.03 21.06
C VAL A 67 -15.31 2.07 22.19
N GLN A 68 -16.49 2.41 22.70
CA GLN A 68 -16.63 3.33 23.83
C GLN A 68 -16.02 2.72 25.10
N TRP A 69 -16.27 1.44 25.37
CA TRP A 69 -15.72 0.73 26.52
C TRP A 69 -14.19 0.64 26.45
N MET A 70 -13.63 0.21 25.32
CA MET A 70 -12.17 0.05 25.17
C MET A 70 -11.42 1.37 25.25
N THR A 71 -12.05 2.50 24.92
CA THR A 71 -11.44 3.85 24.99
C THR A 71 -11.74 4.61 26.28
N ASN A 72 -12.38 3.96 27.26
CA ASN A 72 -12.89 4.60 28.48
C ASN A 72 -13.72 5.86 28.17
N ASN A 73 -14.73 5.73 27.30
CA ASN A 73 -15.55 6.84 26.79
C ASN A 73 -14.73 7.94 26.08
N PHE A 74 -13.73 7.54 25.28
CA PHE A 74 -12.88 8.47 24.51
C PHE A 74 -12.12 9.49 25.37
N GLU A 75 -11.77 9.13 26.61
CA GLU A 75 -11.17 10.05 27.59
C GLU A 75 -9.80 10.59 27.15
N ARG A 76 -8.91 9.69 26.68
CA ARG A 76 -7.51 10.03 26.42
C ARG A 76 -7.21 10.12 24.93
N ILE A 77 -6.84 11.32 24.50
CA ILE A 77 -6.46 11.62 23.12
C ILE A 77 -4.96 11.37 22.93
N LEU A 78 -4.61 10.62 21.88
CA LEU A 78 -3.24 10.40 21.43
C LEU A 78 -2.86 11.35 20.29
N GLY A 79 -3.82 11.80 19.47
CA GLY A 79 -3.55 12.75 18.39
C GLY A 79 -4.81 13.27 17.71
N LYS A 80 -4.69 14.40 17.01
CA LYS A 80 -5.74 15.03 16.19
C LYS A 80 -5.18 15.46 14.85
N GLY A 81 -5.96 15.32 13.78
CA GLY A 81 -5.60 15.79 12.44
C GLY A 81 -6.82 15.87 11.52
N GLY A 82 -6.59 16.15 10.22
CA GLY A 82 -7.68 16.32 9.24
C GLY A 82 -8.54 15.07 9.03
N PHE A 83 -8.00 13.89 9.34
CA PHE A 83 -8.70 12.61 9.24
C PHE A 83 -9.39 12.20 10.55
N GLY A 84 -9.46 13.09 11.54
CA GLY A 84 -10.14 12.87 12.81
C GLY A 84 -9.22 12.72 14.03
N THR A 85 -9.72 12.05 15.07
CA THR A 85 -9.08 11.98 16.39
C THR A 85 -8.67 10.55 16.72
N VAL A 86 -7.46 10.38 17.25
CA VAL A 86 -6.94 9.10 17.72
C VAL A 86 -7.02 9.07 19.24
N PHE A 87 -7.70 8.07 19.78
CA PHE A 87 -7.87 7.83 21.21
C PHE A 87 -7.04 6.63 21.66
N HIS A 88 -6.62 6.67 22.91
CA HIS A 88 -6.02 5.53 23.58
C HIS A 88 -7.11 4.55 24.00
N GLY A 89 -6.84 3.25 23.87
CA GLY A 89 -7.73 2.22 24.40
C GLY A 89 -7.01 0.95 24.81
N PHE A 90 -7.79 0.02 25.37
CA PHE A 90 -7.36 -1.31 25.76
C PHE A 90 -8.30 -2.37 25.18
N LEU A 91 -7.74 -3.32 24.44
CA LEU A 91 -8.45 -4.47 23.91
C LEU A 91 -7.75 -5.74 24.41
N GLU A 92 -8.44 -6.55 25.21
CA GLU A 92 -7.93 -7.86 25.68
C GLU A 92 -6.53 -7.75 26.32
N GLY A 93 -6.33 -6.75 27.18
CA GLY A 93 -5.06 -6.50 27.86
C GLY A 93 -3.98 -5.83 26.99
N THR A 94 -4.27 -5.56 25.72
CA THR A 94 -3.35 -4.91 24.79
C THR A 94 -3.73 -3.44 24.61
N GLN A 95 -2.74 -2.54 24.66
CA GLN A 95 -2.95 -1.13 24.33
C GLN A 95 -3.18 -0.96 22.84
N VAL A 96 -4.17 -0.16 22.48
CA VAL A 96 -4.57 0.09 21.09
C VAL A 96 -4.83 1.57 20.84
N ALA A 97 -4.75 1.96 19.57
CA ALA A 97 -5.09 3.29 19.11
C ALA A 97 -6.39 3.22 18.29
N VAL A 98 -7.42 3.92 18.74
CA VAL A 98 -8.73 3.99 18.07
C VAL A 98 -8.83 5.29 17.31
N LYS A 99 -8.86 5.23 15.97
CA LYS A 99 -9.02 6.42 15.13
C LYS A 99 -10.48 6.62 14.75
N MET A 100 -11.08 7.68 15.26
CA MET A 100 -12.40 8.16 14.87
C MET A 100 -12.27 9.06 13.65
N LEU A 101 -12.86 8.66 12.53
CA LEU A 101 -12.80 9.43 11.29
C LEU A 101 -13.70 10.67 11.35
N SER A 102 -13.25 11.77 10.75
CA SER A 102 -14.09 12.95 10.53
C SER A 102 -15.13 12.65 9.46
N LEU A 103 -16.32 13.26 9.56
CA LEU A 103 -17.37 13.19 8.53
C LEU A 103 -16.87 13.68 7.16
N SER A 104 -15.93 14.62 7.15
CA SER A 104 -15.30 15.15 5.94
C SER A 104 -14.27 14.22 5.28
N SER A 105 -14.05 13.04 5.86
CA SER A 105 -13.01 12.09 5.46
C SER A 105 -13.55 10.87 4.70
N ILE A 106 -14.85 10.89 4.39
CA ILE A 106 -15.59 9.86 3.66
C ILE A 106 -15.71 10.29 2.20
#